data_AF-A0A9N9NFS6-F1
#
_entry.id   AF-A0A9N9NFS6-F1
#
_cell.length_a   1.000
_cell.length_b   1.000
_cell.length_c   1.000
_cell.angle_alpha   90.00
_cell.angle_beta   90.00
_cell.angle_gamma   90.00
#
_symmetry.space_group_name_H-M   'P 1'
#
loop_
_entity.id
_entity.type
_entity.pdbx_description
1 polymer ?
#
loop_
_entity_poly.entity_id
_entity_poly.type
_entity_poly.pdbx_seq_one_letter_code
_entity_poly.pdbx_strand_id
1 'polypeptide(L)'
;NDLVVTLRNLLSAPPTTIATAILHIPPTPGDVVELHKHYNSATPPSPIFLRDPQLLYWLLNNIFVPSDKNKNLKQDLKEKYLYLAAFASSARELTNGEIDSSQVDSTFTTLKKLEAAVSRKGATTTEFGSIVKEILEYMDTPVASMALIFWIKHILRDTSFYEKHFKHHEVPIPHLLLEEIAFRHPYQRTHVFNAFKAELESNSLKLTPEIMLGLRQQLLDRMIYLIQLGFVIQVVSYIEKQARKLDEKLLIYFVKK
;
A
#
# COMPACT_ATOMS: atom_id res chain seq x y z
N ASN A 1 9.10 -29.78 -15.81
CA ASN A 1 8.43 -30.07 -14.52
C ASN A 1 7.67 -28.89 -13.94
N ASP A 2 8.08 -27.63 -14.14
CA ASP A 2 7.30 -26.45 -13.66
C ASP A 2 5.92 -26.33 -14.29
N LEU A 3 5.79 -26.54 -15.61
CA LEU A 3 4.52 -26.36 -16.32
C LEU A 3 3.41 -27.28 -15.78
N VAL A 4 3.77 -28.49 -15.34
CA VAL A 4 2.83 -29.48 -14.80
C VAL A 4 2.39 -29.09 -13.37
N VAL A 5 3.27 -28.47 -12.59
CA VAL A 5 2.95 -27.94 -11.26
C VAL A 5 2.06 -26.69 -11.40
N THR A 6 2.39 -25.79 -12.33
CA THR A 6 1.53 -24.63 -12.65
C THR A 6 0.15 -25.06 -13.14
N LEU A 7 0.07 -26.07 -14.01
CA LEU A 7 -1.21 -26.61 -14.47
C LEU A 7 -1.97 -27.32 -13.33
N ARG A 8 -1.30 -28.07 -12.44
CA ARG A 8 -1.93 -28.67 -11.26
C ARG A 8 -2.48 -27.61 -10.30
N ASN A 9 -1.77 -26.50 -10.11
CA ASN A 9 -2.20 -25.41 -9.23
C ASN A 9 -3.34 -24.58 -9.83
N LEU A 10 -3.43 -24.53 -11.16
CA LEU A 10 -4.58 -23.97 -11.89
C LEU A 10 -5.79 -24.93 -11.89
N LEU A 11 -5.54 -26.24 -11.84
CA LEU A 11 -6.57 -27.30 -11.80
C LEU A 11 -7.05 -27.65 -10.41
N SER A 12 -6.27 -27.35 -9.36
CA SER A 12 -6.72 -27.46 -7.97
C SER A 12 -7.75 -26.37 -7.72
N ALA A 13 -9.02 -26.71 -7.97
CA ALA A 13 -10.13 -25.88 -7.55
C ALA A 13 -9.95 -25.56 -6.06
N PRO A 14 -10.04 -24.27 -5.65
CA PRO A 14 -10.03 -23.95 -4.24
C PRO A 14 -11.10 -24.81 -3.55
N PRO A 15 -10.83 -25.35 -2.34
CA PRO A 15 -11.85 -26.00 -1.54
C PRO A 15 -13.13 -25.16 -1.55
N THR A 16 -14.30 -25.79 -1.73
CA THR A 16 -15.55 -25.08 -2.04
C THR A 16 -15.84 -23.92 -1.09
N THR A 17 -15.45 -24.03 0.19
CA THR A 17 -15.55 -23.00 1.22
C THR A 17 -14.66 -21.77 0.97
N ILE A 18 -13.43 -22.00 0.48
CA ILE A 18 -12.48 -20.94 0.08
C ILE A 18 -12.95 -20.30 -1.21
N ALA A 19 -13.46 -21.10 -2.16
CA ALA A 19 -14.05 -20.60 -3.39
C ALA A 19 -15.20 -19.64 -3.08
N THR A 20 -16.14 -20.00 -2.19
CA THR A 20 -17.27 -19.14 -1.81
C THR A 20 -16.85 -17.86 -1.11
N ALA A 21 -15.82 -17.90 -0.26
CA ALA A 21 -15.29 -16.71 0.41
C ALA A 21 -14.56 -15.77 -0.55
N ILE A 22 -13.83 -16.31 -1.53
CA ILE A 22 -13.13 -15.53 -2.57
C ILE A 22 -14.10 -14.96 -3.61
N LEU A 23 -15.25 -15.60 -3.86
CA LEU A 23 -16.27 -15.08 -4.77
C LEU A 23 -16.92 -13.78 -4.23
N HIS A 24 -16.88 -13.54 -2.92
CA HIS A 24 -17.35 -12.30 -2.31
C HIS A 24 -16.17 -11.34 -2.11
N ILE A 25 -15.89 -10.49 -3.11
CA ILE A 25 -14.96 -9.36 -2.97
C ILE A 25 -15.80 -8.07 -3.00
N PRO A 26 -15.86 -7.28 -1.91
CA PRO A 26 -15.14 -7.43 -0.64
C PRO A 26 -15.60 -8.62 0.22
N PRO A 27 -14.68 -9.27 0.97
CA PRO A 27 -15.03 -10.35 1.88
C PRO A 27 -15.81 -9.80 3.08
N THR A 28 -16.86 -10.52 3.49
CA THR A 28 -17.59 -10.22 4.72
C THR A 28 -16.75 -10.58 5.96
N PRO A 29 -17.08 -10.05 7.14
CA PRO A 29 -16.45 -10.49 8.39
C PRO A 29 -16.53 -12.01 8.63
N GLY A 30 -17.62 -12.66 8.18
CA GLY A 30 -17.79 -14.10 8.26
C GLY A 30 -16.78 -14.85 7.38
N ASP A 31 -16.62 -14.40 6.14
CA ASP A 31 -15.66 -14.96 5.18
C ASP A 31 -14.23 -14.90 5.72
N VAL A 32 -13.86 -13.79 6.37
CA VAL A 32 -12.52 -13.60 6.96
C VAL A 32 -12.27 -14.56 8.12
N VAL A 33 -13.27 -14.77 8.98
CA VAL A 33 -13.17 -15.74 10.08
C VAL A 33 -13.03 -17.17 9.53
N GLU A 34 -13.80 -17.50 8.50
CA GLU A 34 -13.74 -18.81 7.86
C GLU A 34 -12.39 -19.04 7.17
N LEU A 35 -11.92 -18.09 6.36
CA LEU A 35 -10.60 -18.14 5.73
C LEU A 35 -9.50 -18.32 6.79
N HIS A 36 -9.51 -17.49 7.84
CA HIS A 36 -8.52 -17.59 8.91
C HIS A 36 -8.53 -18.99 9.57
N LYS A 37 -9.71 -19.57 9.82
CA LYS A 37 -9.81 -20.94 10.36
C LYS A 37 -9.12 -21.98 9.47
N HIS A 38 -9.28 -21.88 8.15
CA HIS A 38 -8.67 -22.83 7.22
C HIS A 38 -7.16 -22.64 7.11
N TYR A 39 -6.68 -21.39 7.02
CA TYR A 39 -5.26 -21.08 6.88
C TYR A 39 -4.45 -21.24 8.17
N ASN A 40 -5.12 -21.26 9.32
CA ASN A 40 -4.51 -21.57 10.62
C ASN A 40 -4.64 -23.07 11.01
N SER A 41 -5.07 -23.93 10.09
CA SER A 41 -5.15 -25.38 10.33
C SER A 41 -3.79 -26.06 10.16
N ALA A 42 -3.67 -27.32 10.63
CA ALA A 42 -2.43 -28.09 10.51
C ALA A 42 -2.03 -28.38 9.05
N THR A 43 -3.00 -28.39 8.13
CA THR A 43 -2.80 -28.61 6.69
C THR A 43 -3.42 -27.44 5.93
N PRO A 44 -2.77 -26.27 5.92
CA PRO A 44 -3.36 -25.08 5.34
C PRO A 44 -3.46 -25.21 3.81
N PRO A 45 -4.46 -24.57 3.18
CA PRO A 45 -4.58 -24.48 1.73
C PRO A 45 -3.40 -23.75 1.10
N SER A 46 -3.22 -23.90 -0.22
CA SER A 46 -2.18 -23.16 -0.96
C SER A 46 -2.36 -21.64 -0.81
N PRO A 47 -1.28 -20.89 -0.51
CA PRO A 47 -1.34 -19.43 -0.40
C PRO A 47 -1.71 -18.75 -1.73
N ILE A 48 -1.65 -19.44 -2.88
CA ILE A 48 -2.03 -18.87 -4.18
C ILE A 48 -3.45 -18.33 -4.18
N PHE A 49 -4.36 -18.96 -3.43
CA PHE A 49 -5.76 -18.55 -3.37
C PHE A 49 -5.97 -17.25 -2.58
N LEU A 50 -5.04 -16.87 -1.70
CA LEU A 50 -5.06 -15.57 -1.02
C LEU A 50 -4.34 -14.46 -1.78
N ARG A 51 -3.60 -14.80 -2.85
CA ARG A 51 -2.79 -13.85 -3.63
C ARG A 51 -3.57 -13.12 -4.71
N ASP A 52 -4.90 -13.12 -4.63
CA ASP A 52 -5.72 -12.24 -5.46
C ASP A 52 -5.44 -10.76 -5.09
N PRO A 53 -5.10 -9.90 -6.07
CA PRO A 53 -4.78 -8.50 -5.79
C PRO A 53 -5.93 -7.71 -5.16
N GLN A 54 -7.19 -8.00 -5.50
CA GLN A 54 -8.33 -7.30 -4.94
C GLN A 54 -8.59 -7.73 -3.50
N LEU A 55 -8.47 -9.03 -3.22
CA LEU A 55 -8.55 -9.56 -1.86
C LEU A 55 -7.46 -8.93 -0.98
N LEU A 56 -6.19 -8.97 -1.41
CA LEU A 56 -5.08 -8.36 -0.68
C LEU A 56 -5.28 -6.86 -0.44
N TYR A 57 -5.77 -6.13 -1.46
CA TYR A 57 -6.14 -4.74 -1.33
C TYR A 57 -7.17 -4.56 -0.21
N TRP A 58 -8.25 -5.34 -0.20
CA TRP A 58 -9.29 -5.26 0.82
C TRP A 58 -8.79 -5.67 2.21
N LEU A 59 -7.95 -6.70 2.33
CA LEU A 59 -7.39 -7.14 3.61
C LEU A 59 -6.57 -6.03 4.28
N LEU A 60 -5.75 -5.31 3.49
CA LEU A 60 -4.94 -4.20 4.00
C LEU A 60 -5.76 -2.91 4.16
N ASN A 61 -6.53 -2.52 3.15
CA ASN A 61 -7.29 -1.27 3.16
C ASN A 61 -8.29 -1.21 4.33
N ASN A 62 -8.92 -2.34 4.69
CA ASN A 62 -9.84 -2.35 5.82
C ASN A 62 -9.19 -2.06 7.18
N ILE A 63 -7.88 -2.30 7.28
CA ILE A 63 -7.14 -2.14 8.54
C ILE A 63 -6.39 -0.81 8.57
N PHE A 64 -5.69 -0.49 7.48
CA PHE A 64 -4.78 0.64 7.42
C PHE A 64 -5.43 1.94 6.97
N VAL A 65 -6.61 1.91 6.33
CA VAL A 65 -7.29 3.13 5.89
C VAL A 65 -8.48 3.42 6.82
N PRO A 66 -8.42 4.51 7.62
CA PRO A 66 -9.54 4.96 8.43
C PRO A 66 -10.80 5.17 7.59
N SER A 67 -11.90 4.53 8.02
CA SER A 67 -13.21 4.65 7.41
C SER A 67 -14.29 4.45 8.48
N ASP A 68 -15.46 5.07 8.33
CA ASP A 68 -16.59 4.86 9.22
C ASP A 68 -16.99 3.39 9.34
N LYS A 69 -16.80 2.61 8.28
CA LYS A 69 -17.06 1.15 8.27
C LYS A 69 -16.10 0.36 9.15
N ASN A 70 -14.86 0.85 9.32
CA ASN A 70 -13.78 0.12 10.00
C ASN A 70 -13.45 0.70 11.39
N LYS A 71 -14.05 1.84 11.74
CA LYS A 71 -13.85 2.55 13.00
C LYS A 71 -14.12 1.72 14.25
N ASN A 72 -15.07 0.78 14.16
CA ASN A 72 -15.49 -0.08 15.27
C ASN A 72 -15.13 -1.56 15.04
N LEU A 73 -14.17 -1.85 14.16
CA LEU A 73 -13.75 -3.21 13.90
C LEU A 73 -13.11 -3.81 15.16
N LYS A 74 -13.64 -4.95 15.62
CA LYS A 74 -13.11 -5.65 16.80
C LYS A 74 -11.64 -6.03 16.58
N GLN A 75 -10.80 -5.87 17.60
CA GLN A 75 -9.36 -6.18 17.54
C GLN A 75 -9.11 -7.62 17.07
N ASP A 76 -9.89 -8.58 17.57
CA ASP A 76 -9.81 -9.98 17.18
C ASP A 76 -10.04 -10.21 15.66
N LEU A 77 -10.89 -9.39 15.04
CA LEU A 77 -11.13 -9.48 13.60
C LEU A 77 -10.00 -8.78 12.81
N LYS A 78 -9.49 -7.65 13.30
CA LYS A 78 -8.31 -6.98 12.70
C LYS A 78 -7.12 -7.92 12.59
N GLU A 79 -6.86 -8.70 13.64
CA GLU A 79 -5.75 -9.66 13.65
C GLU A 79 -5.93 -10.75 12.60
N LYS A 80 -7.17 -11.19 12.33
CA LYS A 80 -7.43 -12.16 11.26
C LYS A 80 -7.14 -11.59 9.87
N TYR A 81 -7.52 -10.34 9.61
CA TYR A 81 -7.17 -9.65 8.36
C TYR A 81 -5.65 -9.57 8.16
N LEU A 82 -4.93 -9.16 9.20
CA LEU A 82 -3.46 -9.05 9.17
C LEU A 82 -2.79 -10.41 9.01
N TYR A 83 -3.29 -11.45 9.67
CA TYR A 83 -2.76 -12.81 9.53
C TYR A 83 -2.94 -13.33 8.11
N LEU A 84 -4.11 -13.16 7.50
CA LEU A 84 -4.35 -13.58 6.12
C LEU A 84 -3.44 -12.84 5.13
N ALA A 85 -3.22 -11.53 5.32
CA ALA A 85 -2.29 -10.76 4.50
C ALA A 85 -0.83 -11.22 4.70
N ALA A 86 -0.43 -11.54 5.94
CA ALA A 86 0.88 -12.10 6.25
C ALA A 86 1.07 -13.47 5.59
N PHE A 87 0.09 -14.36 5.71
CA PHE A 87 0.12 -15.69 5.12
C PHE A 87 0.25 -15.61 3.60
N ALA A 88 -0.58 -14.80 2.95
CA ALA A 88 -0.56 -14.63 1.50
C ALA A 88 0.79 -14.12 0.96
N SER A 89 1.45 -13.25 1.73
CA SER A 89 2.70 -12.59 1.32
C SER A 89 3.97 -13.36 1.67
N SER A 90 3.94 -14.24 2.67
CA SER A 90 5.16 -14.87 3.21
C SER A 90 5.14 -16.41 3.25
N ALA A 91 3.97 -17.05 3.23
CA ALA A 91 3.90 -18.50 3.14
C ALA A 91 4.37 -18.99 1.77
N ARG A 92 5.08 -20.11 1.74
CA ARG A 92 5.62 -20.70 0.51
C ARG A 92 5.11 -22.13 0.35
N GLU A 93 4.62 -22.42 -0.84
CA GLU A 93 4.33 -23.81 -1.23
C GLU A 93 5.63 -24.44 -1.75
N LEU A 94 6.04 -25.52 -1.09
CA LEU A 94 7.21 -26.31 -1.46
C LEU A 94 6.86 -27.28 -2.61
N THR A 95 7.87 -27.83 -3.27
CA THR A 95 7.67 -28.73 -4.42
C THR A 95 6.96 -30.03 -4.07
N ASN A 96 6.95 -30.42 -2.79
CA ASN A 96 6.20 -31.56 -2.26
C ASN A 96 4.74 -31.23 -1.90
N GLY A 97 4.30 -29.98 -2.10
CA GLY A 97 2.96 -29.49 -1.74
C GLY A 97 2.80 -29.10 -0.27
N GLU A 98 3.86 -29.21 0.54
CA GLU A 98 3.83 -28.70 1.91
C GLU A 98 3.93 -27.17 1.94
N ILE A 99 3.30 -26.57 2.96
CA ILE A 99 3.31 -25.13 3.15
C ILE A 99 4.33 -24.76 4.21
N ASP A 100 5.38 -24.05 3.81
CA ASP A 100 6.31 -23.39 4.71
C ASP A 100 5.71 -22.06 5.18
N SER A 101 5.37 -22.01 6.46
CA SER A 101 4.82 -20.84 7.15
C SER A 101 5.84 -20.15 8.07
N SER A 102 7.13 -20.47 7.98
CA SER A 102 8.18 -19.98 8.90
C SER A 102 8.30 -18.46 8.99
N GLN A 103 7.98 -17.74 7.92
CA GLN A 103 8.02 -16.27 7.86
C GLN A 103 6.69 -15.58 8.17
N VAL A 104 5.60 -16.35 8.34
CA VAL A 104 4.25 -15.81 8.53
C VAL A 104 4.15 -15.06 9.84
N ASP A 105 4.64 -15.63 10.95
CA ASP A 105 4.56 -14.99 12.27
C ASP A 105 5.38 -13.70 12.35
N SER A 106 6.56 -13.69 11.72
CA SER A 106 7.40 -12.49 11.61
C SER A 106 6.68 -11.39 10.81
N THR A 107 6.14 -11.74 9.65
CA THR A 107 5.42 -10.82 8.77
C THR A 107 4.15 -10.27 9.46
N PHE A 108 3.40 -11.14 10.13
CA PHE A 108 2.22 -10.78 10.91
C PHE A 108 2.57 -9.83 12.06
N THR A 109 3.67 -10.09 12.77
CA THR A 109 4.17 -9.22 13.83
C THR A 109 4.55 -7.85 13.30
N THR A 110 5.26 -7.77 12.17
CA THR A 110 5.60 -6.51 11.51
C THR A 110 4.35 -5.72 11.11
N LEU A 111 3.35 -6.40 10.52
CA LEU A 111 2.07 -5.76 10.17
C LEU A 111 1.31 -5.23 11.39
N LYS A 112 1.28 -5.98 12.50
CA LYS A 112 0.68 -5.53 13.76
C LYS A 112 1.40 -4.31 14.35
N LYS A 113 2.74 -4.32 14.35
CA LYS A 113 3.54 -3.19 14.82
C LYS A 113 3.34 -1.95 13.95
N LEU A 114 3.29 -2.12 12.63
CA LEU A 114 2.98 -1.03 11.71
C LEU A 114 1.58 -0.47 11.97
N GLU A 115 0.55 -1.33 12.08
CA GLU A 115 -0.83 -0.89 12.37
C GLU A 115 -0.87 -0.09 13.68
N ALA A 116 -0.24 -0.58 14.74
CA ALA A 116 -0.18 0.13 16.01
C ALA A 116 0.58 1.47 15.91
N ALA A 117 1.63 1.55 15.08
CA ALA A 117 2.36 2.80 14.86
C ALA A 117 1.49 3.84 14.14
N VAL A 118 0.75 3.45 13.10
CA VAL A 118 -0.02 4.37 12.24
C VAL A 118 -1.45 4.64 12.73
N SER A 119 -2.01 3.76 13.58
CA SER A 119 -3.34 3.91 14.19
C SER A 119 -3.36 4.87 15.39
N ARG A 120 -2.19 5.32 15.88
CA ARG A 120 -2.10 6.39 16.88
C ARG A 120 -2.81 7.62 16.30
N LYS A 121 -3.87 8.07 16.98
CA LYS A 121 -4.86 9.00 16.43
C LYS A 121 -4.22 10.34 16.04
N GLY A 122 -4.00 10.50 14.74
CA GLY A 122 -3.75 11.78 14.11
C GLY A 122 -2.28 12.04 13.90
N ALA A 123 -1.70 11.41 12.87
CA ALA A 123 -0.36 11.70 12.39
C ALA A 123 -0.23 13.17 11.99
N THR A 124 0.04 14.00 12.99
CA THR A 124 0.58 15.34 12.84
C THR A 124 2.03 15.19 12.41
N THR A 125 2.59 16.23 11.79
CA THR A 125 4.02 16.24 11.39
C THR A 125 4.97 15.87 12.55
N THR A 126 4.62 16.24 13.78
CA THR A 126 5.39 15.90 14.99
C THR A 126 5.32 14.41 15.33
N GLU A 127 4.16 13.78 15.18
CA GLU A 127 3.97 12.36 15.45
C GLU A 127 4.73 11.49 14.44
N PHE A 128 4.72 11.88 13.16
CA PHE A 128 5.54 11.23 12.13
C PHE A 128 7.00 11.12 12.55
N GLY A 129 7.60 12.22 13.02
CA GLY A 129 9.00 12.25 13.45
C GLY A 129 9.34 11.19 14.50
N SER A 130 8.43 10.91 15.43
CA SER A 130 8.65 9.93 16.49
C SER A 130 8.53 8.47 16.04
N ILE A 131 7.77 8.21 14.98
CA ILE A 131 7.54 6.85 14.46
C ILE A 131 8.33 6.53 13.19
N VAL A 132 8.99 7.52 12.56
CA VAL A 132 9.73 7.33 11.29
C VAL A 132 10.74 6.20 11.38
N LYS A 133 11.53 6.13 12.46
CA LYS A 133 12.54 5.08 12.62
C LYS A 133 11.91 3.68 12.59
N GLU A 134 10.82 3.49 13.34
CA GLU A 134 10.08 2.22 13.35
C GLU A 134 9.49 1.91 11.98
N ILE A 135 8.89 2.90 11.31
CA ILE A 135 8.32 2.75 9.97
C ILE A 135 9.39 2.33 8.95
N LEU A 136 10.59 2.90 9.01
CA LEU A 136 11.70 2.55 8.15
C LEU A 136 12.16 1.10 8.36
N GLU A 137 12.06 0.54 9.56
CA GLU A 137 12.34 -0.87 9.81
C GLU A 137 11.20 -1.75 9.27
N TYR A 138 9.94 -1.38 9.49
CA TYR A 138 8.80 -2.20 9.08
C TYR A 138 8.61 -2.26 7.56
N MET A 139 8.98 -1.21 6.83
CA MET A 139 8.82 -1.17 5.38
C MET A 139 9.79 -2.10 4.64
N ASP A 140 10.79 -2.71 5.28
CA ASP A 140 11.60 -3.75 4.65
C ASP A 140 10.75 -4.96 4.24
N THR A 141 9.63 -5.18 4.92
CA THR A 141 8.62 -6.16 4.54
C THR A 141 7.73 -5.60 3.41
N PRO A 142 7.71 -6.17 2.19
CA PRO A 142 6.98 -5.57 1.05
C PRO A 142 5.49 -5.38 1.28
N VAL A 143 4.81 -6.31 1.97
CA VAL A 143 3.38 -6.18 2.27
C VAL A 143 3.10 -5.04 3.26
N ALA A 144 4.01 -4.78 4.20
CA ALA A 144 3.93 -3.68 5.14
C ALA A 144 4.17 -2.33 4.43
N SER A 145 5.15 -2.28 3.52
CA SER A 145 5.36 -1.14 2.64
C SER A 145 4.12 -0.81 1.80
N MET A 146 3.46 -1.82 1.23
CA MET A 146 2.22 -1.61 0.46
C MET A 146 1.08 -1.07 1.34
N ALA A 147 0.91 -1.61 2.55
CA ALA A 147 -0.06 -1.11 3.52
C ALA A 147 0.20 0.37 3.89
N LEU A 148 1.48 0.72 4.05
CA LEU A 148 1.89 2.09 4.32
C LEU A 148 1.56 3.03 3.15
N ILE A 149 1.71 2.61 1.89
CA ILE A 149 1.25 3.41 0.73
C ILE A 149 -0.24 3.71 0.84
N PHE A 150 -1.08 2.73 1.20
CA PHE A 150 -2.53 2.94 1.32
C PHE A 150 -2.88 3.96 2.40
N TRP A 151 -2.22 3.86 3.55
CA TRP A 151 -2.39 4.82 4.64
C TRP A 151 -1.89 6.22 4.28
N ILE A 152 -0.71 6.35 3.65
CA ILE A 152 -0.19 7.65 3.20
C ILE A 152 -1.15 8.30 2.19
N LYS A 153 -1.67 7.54 1.22
CA LYS A 153 -2.66 8.05 0.27
C LYS A 153 -3.90 8.59 0.96
N HIS A 154 -4.39 7.91 1.99
CA HIS A 154 -5.51 8.40 2.79
C HIS A 154 -5.17 9.70 3.51
N ILE A 155 -3.99 9.77 4.15
CA ILE A 155 -3.56 11.00 4.84
C ILE A 155 -3.50 12.19 3.90
N LEU A 156 -2.89 12.03 2.73
CA LEU A 156 -2.71 13.14 1.79
C LEU A 156 -4.04 13.60 1.16
N ARG A 157 -4.99 12.68 0.93
CA ARG A 157 -6.23 12.98 0.18
C ARG A 157 -7.44 13.28 1.03
N ASP A 158 -7.63 12.48 2.07
CA ASP A 158 -8.89 12.41 2.81
C ASP A 158 -8.81 13.16 4.14
N THR A 159 -7.64 13.76 4.44
CA THR A 159 -7.43 14.57 5.63
C THR A 159 -7.00 15.99 5.25
N SER A 160 -7.04 16.91 6.22
CA SER A 160 -6.58 18.30 6.05
C SER A 160 -5.05 18.43 6.17
N PHE A 161 -4.30 17.42 5.73
CA PHE A 161 -2.86 17.35 5.95
C PHE A 161 -2.16 18.55 5.30
N TYR A 162 -2.39 18.80 4.01
CA TYR A 162 -1.74 19.91 3.32
C TYR A 162 -2.18 21.26 3.87
N GLU A 163 -3.47 21.45 4.19
CA GLU A 163 -3.98 22.70 4.75
C GLU A 163 -3.33 23.05 6.10
N LYS A 164 -2.96 22.04 6.89
CA LYS A 164 -2.41 22.24 8.24
C LYS A 164 -0.88 22.24 8.29
N HIS A 165 -0.22 21.53 7.38
CA HIS A 165 1.18 21.16 7.56
C HIS A 165 2.10 21.47 6.38
N PHE A 166 1.57 21.84 5.21
CA PHE A 166 2.41 22.10 4.05
C PHE A 166 3.29 23.35 4.25
N LYS A 167 4.57 23.24 3.90
CA LYS A 167 5.53 24.35 3.86
C LYS A 167 6.36 24.28 2.59
N HIS A 168 6.62 25.43 1.97
CA HIS A 168 7.37 25.51 0.71
C HIS A 168 8.82 25.01 0.80
N HIS A 169 9.48 25.21 1.95
CA HIS A 169 10.90 24.95 2.13
C HIS A 169 11.21 23.57 2.74
N GLU A 170 10.19 22.75 3.00
CA GLU A 170 10.33 21.46 3.66
C GLU A 170 9.58 20.39 2.85
N VAL A 171 10.20 19.24 2.61
CA VAL A 171 9.52 18.11 1.97
C VAL A 171 8.69 17.39 3.03
N PRO A 172 7.38 17.21 2.84
CA PRO A 172 6.54 16.48 3.79
C PRO A 172 7.07 15.06 4.03
N ILE A 173 7.13 14.62 5.29
CA ILE A 173 7.56 13.26 5.65
C ILE A 173 6.81 12.16 4.86
N PRO A 174 5.49 12.24 4.63
CA PRO A 174 4.81 11.24 3.81
C PRO A 174 5.35 11.12 2.37
N HIS A 175 5.85 12.21 1.79
CA HIS A 175 6.50 12.17 0.47
C HIS A 175 7.85 11.47 0.55
N LEU A 176 8.66 11.75 1.58
CA LEU A 176 9.95 11.09 1.80
C LEU A 176 9.77 9.58 2.04
N LEU A 177 8.74 9.18 2.78
CA LEU A 177 8.40 7.78 2.98
C LEU A 177 8.03 7.10 1.66
N LEU A 178 7.25 7.77 0.79
CA LEU A 178 6.92 7.24 -0.54
C LEU A 178 8.17 7.09 -1.43
N GLU A 179 9.12 8.02 -1.37
CA GLU A 179 10.40 7.91 -2.08
C GLU A 179 11.24 6.75 -1.57
N GLU A 180 11.35 6.59 -0.26
CA GLU A 180 12.08 5.48 0.35
C GLU A 180 11.47 4.13 -0.06
N ILE A 181 10.14 4.03 -0.10
CA ILE A 181 9.43 2.86 -0.60
C ILE A 181 9.76 2.61 -2.08
N ALA A 182 9.76 3.65 -2.92
CA ALA A 182 10.09 3.52 -4.34
C ALA A 182 11.54 3.08 -4.57
N PHE A 183 12.46 3.49 -3.71
CA PHE A 183 13.85 3.08 -3.71
C PHE A 183 14.00 1.61 -3.33
N ARG A 184 13.42 1.18 -2.19
CA ARG A 184 13.53 -0.19 -1.66
C ARG A 184 12.73 -1.22 -2.46
N HIS A 185 11.58 -0.84 -3.01
CA HIS A 185 10.62 -1.76 -3.62
C HIS A 185 10.29 -1.38 -5.07
N PRO A 186 11.11 -1.81 -6.06
CA PRO A 186 10.91 -1.47 -7.46
C PRO A 186 9.52 -1.78 -8.02
N TYR A 187 8.90 -2.87 -7.59
CA TYR A 187 7.56 -3.28 -8.02
C TYR A 187 6.43 -2.41 -7.46
N GLN A 188 6.70 -1.58 -6.44
CA GLN A 188 5.72 -0.67 -5.84
C GLN A 188 5.78 0.75 -6.42
N ARG A 189 6.75 1.05 -7.30
CA ARG A 189 6.93 2.37 -7.92
C ARG A 189 5.68 2.85 -8.66
N THR A 190 4.93 1.95 -9.30
CA THR A 190 3.64 2.30 -9.92
C THR A 190 2.61 2.79 -8.89
N HIS A 191 2.58 2.20 -7.70
CA HIS A 191 1.67 2.62 -6.63
C HIS A 191 2.09 3.97 -6.03
N VAL A 192 3.39 4.18 -5.84
CA VAL A 192 3.95 5.48 -5.41
C VAL A 192 3.67 6.58 -6.44
N PHE A 193 3.93 6.30 -7.72
CA PHE A 193 3.63 7.22 -8.82
C PHE A 193 2.15 7.60 -8.85
N ASN A 194 1.26 6.61 -8.71
CA ASN A 194 -0.18 6.86 -8.66
C ASN A 194 -0.61 7.69 -7.44
N ALA A 195 0.12 7.64 -6.32
CA ALA A 195 -0.11 8.53 -5.18
C ALA A 195 0.23 9.98 -5.56
N PHE A 196 1.44 10.24 -6.07
CA PHE A 196 1.85 11.59 -6.50
C PHE A 196 0.96 12.15 -7.61
N LYS A 197 0.60 11.31 -8.59
CA LYS A 197 -0.32 11.66 -9.66
C LYS A 197 -1.68 12.10 -9.11
N ALA A 198 -2.24 11.36 -8.16
CA ALA A 198 -3.55 11.69 -7.58
C ALA A 198 -3.52 13.05 -6.86
N GLU A 199 -2.43 13.38 -6.17
CA GLU A 199 -2.26 14.69 -5.54
C GLU A 199 -2.10 15.82 -6.57
N LEU A 200 -1.32 15.59 -7.63
CA LEU A 200 -1.08 16.58 -8.67
C LEU A 200 -2.38 16.96 -9.40
N GLU A 201 -3.25 15.97 -9.62
CA GLU A 201 -4.57 16.12 -10.28
C GLU A 201 -5.67 16.59 -9.31
N SER A 202 -5.38 16.66 -8.01
CA SER A 202 -6.37 17.02 -7.00
C SER A 202 -6.74 18.51 -7.09
N ASN A 203 -8.02 18.77 -7.26
CA ASN A 203 -8.61 20.11 -7.18
C ASN A 203 -9.45 20.29 -5.90
N SER A 204 -9.48 19.29 -5.01
CA SER A 204 -10.29 19.32 -3.79
C SER A 204 -9.61 20.02 -2.61
N LEU A 205 -8.30 20.28 -2.72
CA LEU A 205 -7.50 20.92 -1.68
C LEU A 205 -7.85 22.41 -1.58
N LYS A 206 -8.14 22.88 -0.37
CA LYS A 206 -8.52 24.28 -0.10
C LYS A 206 -7.29 25.14 0.17
N LEU A 207 -6.34 25.13 -0.76
CA LEU A 207 -5.06 25.84 -0.66
C LEU A 207 -5.09 27.15 -1.48
N THR A 208 -4.31 28.14 -1.07
CA THR A 208 -4.09 29.33 -1.90
C THR A 208 -3.36 28.95 -3.20
N PRO A 209 -3.52 29.71 -4.30
CA PRO A 209 -2.86 29.40 -5.56
C PRO A 209 -1.33 29.30 -5.46
N GLU A 210 -0.72 30.12 -4.61
CA GLU A 210 0.73 30.10 -4.34
C GLU A 210 1.15 28.79 -3.67
N ILE A 211 0.44 28.37 -2.62
CA ILE A 211 0.70 27.11 -1.90
C ILE A 211 0.50 25.92 -2.83
N MET A 212 -0.57 25.94 -3.64
CA MET A 212 -0.85 24.89 -4.62
C MET A 212 0.26 24.77 -5.67
N LEU A 213 0.80 25.89 -6.16
CA LEU A 213 1.92 25.89 -7.10
C LEU A 213 3.17 25.26 -6.47
N GLY A 214 3.47 25.65 -5.21
CA GLY A 214 4.59 25.07 -4.46
C GLY A 214 4.46 23.56 -4.23
N LEU A 215 3.26 23.10 -3.88
CA LEU A 215 2.97 21.66 -3.72
C LEU A 215 3.17 20.91 -5.05
N ARG A 216 2.64 21.44 -6.15
CA ARG A 216 2.80 20.83 -7.48
C ARG A 216 4.26 20.76 -7.90
N GLN A 217 5.05 21.80 -7.62
CA GLN A 217 6.48 21.79 -7.88
C GLN A 217 7.20 20.69 -7.07
N GLN A 218 6.90 20.56 -5.77
CA GLN A 218 7.47 19.49 -4.94
C GLN A 218 7.06 18.10 -5.45
N LEU A 219 5.80 17.90 -5.85
CA LEU A 219 5.33 16.64 -6.44
C LEU A 219 6.08 16.29 -7.74
N LEU A 220 6.37 17.29 -8.58
CA LEU A 220 7.20 17.09 -9.77
C LEU A 220 8.63 16.69 -9.41
N ASP A 221 9.23 17.27 -8.36
CA ASP A 221 10.54 16.82 -7.87
C ASP A 221 10.52 15.34 -7.44
N ARG A 222 9.44 14.88 -6.79
CA ARG A 222 9.31 13.46 -6.41
C ARG A 222 9.10 12.57 -7.65
N MET A 223 8.40 13.05 -8.67
CA MET A 223 8.28 12.34 -9.96
C MET A 223 9.62 12.25 -10.71
N ILE A 224 10.45 13.31 -10.65
CA ILE A 224 11.82 13.29 -11.19
C ILE A 224 12.69 12.29 -10.42
N TYR A 225 12.53 12.20 -9.10
CA TYR A 225 13.21 11.16 -8.33
C TYR A 225 12.84 9.74 -8.80
N LEU A 226 11.56 9.48 -9.13
CA LEU A 226 11.16 8.20 -9.73
C LEU A 226 11.86 7.93 -11.08
N ILE A 227 12.11 8.96 -11.89
CA ILE A 227 12.90 8.85 -13.13
C ILE A 227 14.34 8.44 -12.80
N GLN A 228 14.96 9.04 -11.79
CA GLN A 228 16.31 8.69 -11.32
C GLN A 228 16.40 7.23 -10.84
N LEU A 229 15.31 6.68 -10.31
CA LEU A 229 15.20 5.27 -9.95
C LEU A 229 14.94 4.33 -11.14
N GLY A 230 14.80 4.86 -12.37
CA GLY A 230 14.56 4.09 -13.59
C GLY A 230 13.08 3.91 -13.95
N PHE A 231 12.14 4.57 -13.25
CA PHE A 231 10.71 4.54 -13.56
C PHE A 231 10.33 5.65 -14.57
N VAL A 232 11.00 5.66 -15.72
CA VAL A 232 11.00 6.80 -16.65
C VAL A 232 9.73 6.89 -17.50
N ILE A 233 9.37 5.79 -18.17
CA ILE A 233 8.35 5.79 -19.24
C ILE A 233 7.01 6.28 -18.70
N GLN A 234 6.58 5.76 -17.56
CA GLN A 234 5.27 6.09 -16.97
C GLN A 234 5.19 7.55 -16.54
N VAL A 235 6.28 8.12 -16.02
CA VAL A 235 6.34 9.53 -15.61
C VAL A 235 6.33 10.44 -16.84
N VAL A 236 7.20 10.20 -17.82
CA VAL A 236 7.29 11.06 -19.02
C VAL A 236 6.00 11.00 -19.84
N SER A 237 5.45 9.80 -20.08
CA SER A 237 4.16 9.65 -20.78
C SER A 237 3.01 10.31 -20.05
N TYR A 238 3.08 10.43 -18.72
CA TYR A 238 2.08 11.16 -17.95
C TYR A 238 2.22 12.66 -18.11
N ILE A 239 3.43 13.20 -17.95
CA ILE A 239 3.69 14.64 -18.10
C ILE A 239 3.36 15.11 -19.53
N GLU A 240 3.71 14.33 -20.55
CA GLU A 240 3.33 14.61 -21.94
C GLU A 240 1.80 14.73 -22.09
N LYS A 241 1.04 13.79 -21.53
CA LYS A 241 -0.44 13.83 -21.56
C LYS A 241 -1.02 15.03 -20.80
N GLN A 242 -0.33 15.49 -19.76
CA GLN A 242 -0.77 16.62 -18.93
C GLN A 242 -0.21 17.97 -19.39
N ALA A 243 0.66 18.00 -20.42
CA ALA A 243 1.35 19.22 -20.86
C ALA A 243 0.39 20.37 -21.21
N ARG A 244 -0.83 20.06 -21.68
CA ARG A 244 -1.86 21.07 -21.99
C ARG A 244 -2.66 21.56 -20.78
N LYS A 245 -2.59 20.87 -19.65
CA LYS A 245 -3.37 21.15 -18.43
C LYS A 245 -2.50 21.70 -17.30
N LEU A 246 -1.22 21.34 -17.28
CA LEU A 246 -0.24 21.87 -16.34
C LEU A 246 0.11 23.32 -16.68
N ASP A 247 0.44 24.10 -15.65
CA ASP A 247 0.99 25.44 -15.81
C ASP A 247 2.30 25.37 -16.60
N GLU A 248 2.50 26.27 -17.56
CA GLU A 248 3.69 26.31 -18.41
C GLU A 248 4.98 26.39 -17.59
N LYS A 249 4.98 27.12 -16.46
CA LYS A 249 6.13 27.21 -15.55
C LYS A 249 6.47 25.85 -14.93
N LEU A 250 5.47 25.05 -14.57
CA LEU A 250 5.66 23.70 -14.03
C LEU A 250 6.18 22.73 -15.09
N LEU A 251 5.71 22.85 -16.33
CA LEU A 251 6.21 22.04 -17.44
C LEU A 251 7.68 22.38 -17.74
N ILE A 252 8.02 23.66 -17.85
CA ILE A 252 9.40 24.12 -18.05
C ILE A 252 10.28 23.68 -16.88
N TYR A 253 9.78 23.76 -15.65
CA TYR A 253 10.50 23.29 -14.46
C TYR A 253 10.86 21.81 -14.57
N PHE A 254 9.90 20.96 -14.94
CA PHE A 254 10.11 19.53 -15.08
C PHE A 254 11.14 19.20 -16.18
N VAL A 255 11.08 19.89 -17.33
CA VAL A 255 12.02 19.64 -18.45
C VAL A 255 13.45 20.11 -18.14
N LYS A 256 13.62 21.13 -17.29
CA LYS A 256 14.93 21.69 -16.95
C LYS A 256 15.74 20.87 -15.96
N LYS A 257 15.08 20.01 -15.17
CA LYS A 257 15.73 19.19 -14.14
C LYS A 257 15.98 17.78 -14.65
#